data_AF-A0A8C3LMM5-F1
#
_entry.id   AF-A0A8C3LMM5-F1
#
_cell.length_a   1.000
_cell.length_b   1.000
_cell.length_c   1.000
_cell.angle_alpha   90.00
_cell.angle_beta   90.00
_cell.angle_gamma   90.00
#
_symmetry.space_group_name_H-M   'P 1'
#
loop_
_entity.id
_entity.type
_entity.pdbx_description
1 polymer ?
#
loop_
_entity_poly.entity_id
_entity_poly.type
_entity_poly.pdbx_seq_one_letter_code
_entity_poly.pdbx_strand_id
1 'polypeptide(L)'
;MRAALQSSDARCLALQVGLRKSHAKHKEEGTCFIGSKKLLTQNHSQTKCLQSVLKEVELIRSSRDGQIEEAIRFNQELERELKSSQEALVSLEDCNRNLKREQAEMRKKVEEARQAVRNSLGKVKELEVKANEVPHLQVYIQQLESELQHYRSEIVKFQLASRSSPEQKDAAALSDGRCCFSAVQQDRTSPMGRAGISENDEQLFRAVEGQAASDEEEEKWAGDQQPQAAHVKEIVAKIPCCGSGCDEKKRKKLMTYLETSSADGYEAAEELEERISQLSEQLELKGHEVKKLETDMEEMKGPLLTELQQKVEETEMLKMELQMLETERVRLSLVEEKLMDVLQLLQQLRDLNISKRALGKILLSTLESCHDPQHGKAHLFEVLDTLYHELTACEILQSQPLEKAQSRQSLSNPLVISC
;
A
#
# COMPACT_ATOMS: atom_id res chain seq x y z
N MET A 1 7.79 -15.93 50.21
CA MET A 1 9.03 -16.66 50.56
C MET A 1 10.05 -16.69 49.41
N ARG A 2 9.87 -17.48 48.34
CA ARG A 2 10.95 -17.75 47.34
C ARG A 2 11.61 -16.48 46.75
N ALA A 3 10.82 -15.47 46.37
CA ALA A 3 11.32 -14.17 45.91
C ALA A 3 12.09 -13.36 46.99
N ALA A 4 11.69 -13.46 48.26
CA ALA A 4 12.35 -12.77 49.38
C ALA A 4 13.75 -13.35 49.69
N LEU A 5 14.06 -14.57 49.21
CA LEU A 5 15.40 -15.17 49.26
C LEU A 5 16.28 -14.77 48.05
N GLN A 6 15.70 -14.10 47.05
CA GLN A 6 16.40 -13.65 45.82
C GLN A 6 16.66 -12.13 45.79
N SER A 7 16.20 -11.38 46.80
CA SER A 7 16.50 -9.95 46.94
C SER A 7 18.01 -9.67 46.99
N SER A 8 18.39 -8.41 46.74
CA SER A 8 19.75 -7.91 46.97
C SER A 8 20.21 -8.16 48.40
N ASP A 9 19.31 -7.92 49.35
CA ASP A 9 19.63 -7.81 50.77
C ASP A 9 19.87 -9.19 51.38
N ALA A 10 19.09 -10.19 50.97
CA ALA A 10 19.33 -11.59 51.33
C ALA A 10 20.70 -12.07 50.83
N ARG A 11 21.11 -11.68 49.61
CA ARG A 11 22.43 -12.00 49.05
C ARG A 11 23.57 -11.24 49.75
N CYS A 12 23.35 -9.97 50.10
CA CYS A 12 24.31 -9.14 50.84
C CYS A 12 24.55 -9.68 52.27
N LEU A 13 23.47 -10.05 52.97
CA LEU A 13 23.56 -10.69 54.29
C LEU A 13 24.25 -12.06 54.21
N ALA A 14 23.96 -12.88 53.19
CA ALA A 14 24.65 -14.16 52.98
C ALA A 14 26.17 -13.99 52.78
N LEU A 15 26.59 -12.98 52.00
CA LEU A 15 28.01 -12.60 51.85
C LEU A 15 28.62 -12.13 53.17
N GLN A 16 27.93 -11.26 53.93
CA GLN A 16 28.43 -10.76 55.21
C GLN A 16 28.60 -11.90 56.25
N VAL A 17 27.66 -12.85 56.29
CA VAL A 17 27.75 -14.04 57.16
C VAL A 17 28.87 -14.97 56.67
N GLY A 18 29.04 -15.16 55.35
CA GLY A 18 30.14 -15.92 54.77
C GLY A 18 31.52 -15.39 55.17
N LEU A 19 31.72 -14.07 55.04
CA LEU A 19 32.96 -13.39 55.43
C LEU A 19 33.21 -13.45 56.95
N ARG A 20 32.17 -13.26 57.77
CA ARG A 20 32.30 -13.45 59.23
C ARG A 20 32.67 -14.90 59.60
N LYS A 21 32.14 -15.89 58.86
CA LYS A 21 32.43 -17.32 59.07
C LYS A 21 33.83 -17.72 58.60
N SER A 22 34.41 -17.11 57.58
CA SER A 22 35.82 -17.32 57.22
C SER A 22 36.76 -16.65 58.21
N HIS A 23 36.51 -15.41 58.64
CA HIS A 23 37.31 -14.74 59.66
C HIS A 23 37.25 -15.44 61.02
N ALA A 24 36.12 -16.05 61.40
CA ALA A 24 36.02 -16.86 62.61
C ALA A 24 36.92 -18.11 62.58
N LYS A 25 37.12 -18.73 61.42
CA LYS A 25 38.00 -19.90 61.25
C LYS A 25 39.51 -19.58 61.33
N HIS A 26 39.91 -18.31 61.20
CA HIS A 26 41.32 -17.90 61.22
C HIS A 26 41.81 -17.44 62.62
N LYS A 27 41.13 -17.81 63.71
CA LYS A 27 41.47 -17.36 65.07
C LYS A 27 42.23 -18.36 65.96
N GLU A 28 42.38 -19.62 65.56
CA GLU A 28 42.92 -20.67 66.45
C GLU A 28 44.26 -21.27 66.01
N GLU A 29 44.83 -20.85 64.87
CA GLU A 29 46.15 -21.31 64.40
C GLU A 29 47.22 -20.19 64.42
N GLY A 30 48.25 -20.36 65.25
CA GLY A 30 49.59 -19.83 64.94
C GLY A 30 49.98 -18.45 65.49
N THR A 31 49.84 -18.18 66.80
CA THR A 31 50.63 -17.10 67.44
C THR A 31 52.12 -17.48 67.47
N CYS A 32 52.89 -17.08 66.46
CA CYS A 32 54.33 -17.39 66.38
C CYS A 32 55.22 -16.16 66.09
N PHE A 33 55.79 -15.63 67.19
CA PHE A 33 57.15 -15.10 67.33
C PHE A 33 57.71 -14.03 66.37
N ILE A 34 57.94 -12.84 66.98
CA ILE A 34 59.18 -12.04 66.97
C ILE A 34 59.86 -11.78 65.61
N GLY A 35 59.89 -10.49 65.23
CA GLY A 35 60.58 -10.00 64.03
C GLY A 35 62.07 -10.33 64.01
N SER A 36 62.46 -11.21 63.09
CA SER A 36 63.85 -11.56 62.79
C SER A 36 64.31 -10.90 61.49
N LYS A 37 65.16 -9.88 61.57
CA LYS A 37 65.85 -9.31 60.40
C LYS A 37 66.91 -10.28 59.85
N LYS A 38 66.48 -11.32 59.13
CA LYS A 38 67.35 -12.19 58.31
C LYS A 38 67.13 -11.91 56.82
N LEU A 39 67.84 -10.90 56.32
CA LEU A 39 67.97 -10.63 54.89
C LEU A 39 68.87 -11.70 54.24
N LEU A 40 68.57 -12.08 53.00
CA LEU A 40 69.22 -13.16 52.22
C LEU A 40 68.97 -14.56 52.85
N THR A 41 68.11 -15.40 52.27
CA THR A 41 68.28 -15.93 50.90
C THR A 41 66.96 -16.19 50.13
N GLN A 42 65.79 -15.85 50.68
CA GLN A 42 64.48 -16.18 50.08
C GLN A 42 64.00 -15.24 48.96
N ASN A 43 64.69 -14.10 48.73
CA ASN A 43 64.24 -13.03 47.80
C ASN A 43 63.97 -13.51 46.36
N HIS A 44 64.63 -14.58 45.89
CA HIS A 44 64.56 -15.04 44.50
C HIS A 44 63.28 -15.84 44.17
N SER A 45 62.61 -16.44 45.17
CA SER A 45 61.31 -17.12 44.94
C SER A 45 60.15 -16.12 44.95
N GLN A 46 60.19 -15.13 45.86
CA GLN A 46 59.13 -14.15 46.03
C GLN A 46 59.04 -13.17 44.86
N THR A 47 60.18 -12.77 44.30
CA THR A 47 60.25 -11.99 43.05
C THR A 47 59.71 -12.75 41.84
N LYS A 48 60.04 -14.05 41.70
CA LYS A 48 59.46 -14.92 40.65
C LYS A 48 57.93 -15.03 40.77
N CYS A 49 57.40 -15.19 41.98
CA CYS A 49 55.96 -15.24 42.23
C CYS A 49 55.26 -13.94 41.78
N LEU A 50 55.75 -12.78 42.21
CA LEU A 50 55.23 -11.47 41.80
C LEU A 50 55.34 -11.27 40.28
N GLN A 51 56.43 -11.73 39.66
CA GLN A 51 56.61 -11.65 38.22
C GLN A 51 55.71 -12.61 37.41
N SER A 52 55.20 -13.70 38.01
CA SER A 52 54.14 -14.52 37.41
C SER A 52 52.80 -13.78 37.47
N VAL A 53 52.41 -13.29 38.65
CA VAL A 53 51.16 -12.54 38.85
C VAL A 53 51.08 -11.30 37.96
N LEU A 54 52.19 -10.57 37.77
CA LEU A 54 52.23 -9.44 36.82
C LEU A 54 51.99 -9.87 35.37
N LYS A 55 52.53 -11.01 34.92
CA LYS A 55 52.28 -11.55 33.58
C LYS A 55 50.83 -12.02 33.42
N GLU A 56 50.27 -12.68 34.43
CA GLU A 56 48.87 -13.10 34.46
C GLU A 56 47.93 -11.90 34.41
N VAL A 57 48.24 -10.81 35.12
CA VAL A 57 47.49 -9.54 35.03
C VAL A 57 47.61 -8.91 33.64
N GLU A 58 48.77 -8.96 32.98
CA GLU A 58 48.93 -8.45 31.61
C GLU A 58 48.16 -9.29 30.58
N LEU A 59 48.10 -10.61 30.76
CA LEU A 59 47.29 -11.53 29.94
C LEU A 59 45.79 -11.30 30.17
N ILE A 60 45.36 -11.09 31.42
CA ILE A 60 43.96 -10.76 31.75
C ILE A 60 43.57 -9.40 31.16
N ARG A 61 44.46 -8.39 31.20
CA ARG A 61 44.24 -7.09 30.56
C ARG A 61 44.10 -7.22 29.05
N SER A 62 45.10 -7.77 28.37
CA SER A 62 45.08 -7.93 26.91
C SER A 62 43.89 -8.79 26.43
N SER A 63 43.51 -9.85 27.16
CA SER A 63 42.30 -10.62 26.86
C SER A 63 41.00 -9.84 27.08
N ARG A 64 40.91 -9.03 28.14
CA ARG A 64 39.75 -8.15 28.41
C ARG A 64 39.66 -7.04 27.36
N ASP A 65 40.78 -6.43 27.02
CA ASP A 65 40.82 -5.27 26.13
C ASP A 65 40.50 -5.70 24.69
N GLY A 66 40.97 -6.88 24.24
CA GLY A 66 40.50 -7.49 23.00
C GLY A 66 39.00 -7.79 22.96
N GLN A 67 38.40 -8.25 24.07
CA GLN A 67 36.94 -8.44 24.19
C GLN A 67 36.17 -7.10 24.16
N ILE A 68 36.73 -6.05 24.75
CA ILE A 68 36.15 -4.69 24.70
C ILE A 68 36.22 -4.14 23.26
N GLU A 69 37.35 -4.29 22.57
CA GLU A 69 37.48 -3.90 21.16
C GLU A 69 36.51 -4.67 20.25
N GLU A 70 36.32 -5.97 20.47
CA GLU A 70 35.35 -6.78 19.72
C GLU A 70 33.91 -6.34 19.97
N ALA A 71 33.53 -6.08 21.23
CA ALA A 71 32.23 -5.54 21.57
C ALA A 71 32.00 -4.13 20.99
N ILE A 72 33.04 -3.28 20.91
CA ILE A 72 32.97 -1.97 20.26
C ILE A 72 32.72 -2.12 18.75
N ARG A 73 33.49 -2.99 18.06
CA ARG A 73 33.29 -3.26 16.63
C ARG A 73 31.89 -3.80 16.34
N PHE A 74 31.39 -4.74 17.16
CA PHE A 74 30.06 -5.30 16.98
C PHE A 74 28.94 -4.25 17.16
N ASN A 75 29.03 -3.40 18.18
CA ASN A 75 28.09 -2.28 18.33
C ASN A 75 28.15 -1.28 17.17
N GLN A 76 29.35 -0.99 16.64
CA GLN A 76 29.54 -0.13 15.46
C GLN A 76 29.03 -0.75 14.14
N GLU A 77 28.86 -2.07 14.08
CA GLU A 77 28.19 -2.77 12.98
C GLU A 77 26.68 -2.65 13.13
N LEU A 78 26.13 -3.02 14.29
CA LEU A 78 24.70 -2.91 14.59
C LEU A 78 24.16 -1.47 14.45
N GLU A 79 24.93 -0.47 14.86
CA GLU A 79 24.58 0.94 14.65
C GLU A 79 24.48 1.32 13.17
N ARG A 80 25.24 0.67 12.29
CA ARG A 80 25.27 0.95 10.85
C ARG A 80 24.17 0.19 10.11
N GLU A 81 23.94 -1.07 10.47
CA GLU A 81 22.80 -1.86 10.01
C GLU A 81 21.48 -1.19 10.41
N LEU A 82 21.38 -0.67 11.65
CA LEU A 82 20.20 0.06 12.13
C LEU A 82 19.96 1.35 11.33
N LYS A 83 21.00 2.15 11.06
CA LYS A 83 20.90 3.38 10.25
C LYS A 83 20.48 3.06 8.81
N SER A 84 21.13 2.08 8.18
CA SER A 84 20.77 1.62 6.83
C SER A 84 19.35 1.07 6.75
N SER A 85 18.89 0.34 7.78
CA SER A 85 17.49 -0.12 7.88
C SER A 85 16.51 1.02 8.08
N GLN A 86 16.88 2.09 8.79
CA GLN A 86 16.03 3.29 8.96
C GLN A 86 15.92 4.09 7.66
N GLU A 87 17.03 4.28 6.94
CA GLU A 87 17.07 4.89 5.61
C GLU A 87 16.22 4.10 4.60
N ALA A 88 16.34 2.77 4.60
CA ALA A 88 15.50 1.88 3.80
C ALA A 88 14.01 2.03 4.13
N LEU A 89 13.63 2.06 5.41
CA LEU A 89 12.24 2.28 5.84
C LEU A 89 11.68 3.62 5.35
N VAL A 90 12.42 4.72 5.45
CA VAL A 90 11.98 6.04 4.94
C VAL A 90 11.73 5.99 3.43
N SER A 91 12.65 5.40 2.65
CA SER A 91 12.45 5.27 1.20
C SER A 91 11.24 4.40 0.82
N LEU A 92 10.91 3.38 1.62
CA LEU A 92 9.72 2.55 1.45
C LEU A 92 8.44 3.28 1.85
N GLU A 93 8.47 4.13 2.88
CA GLU A 93 7.35 5.02 3.22
C GLU A 93 7.06 6.01 2.10
N ASP A 94 8.08 6.64 1.51
CA ASP A 94 7.89 7.57 0.39
C ASP A 94 7.42 6.85 -0.88
N CYS A 95 7.91 5.63 -1.15
CA CYS A 95 7.34 4.77 -2.18
C CYS A 95 5.85 4.48 -1.93
N ASN A 96 5.47 4.21 -0.68
CA ASN A 96 4.07 3.98 -0.29
C ASN A 96 3.19 5.25 -0.43
N ARG A 97 3.72 6.43 -0.07
CA ARG A 97 3.09 7.75 -0.28
C ARG A 97 2.88 8.03 -1.77
N ASN A 98 3.87 7.74 -2.61
CA ASN A 98 3.78 7.84 -4.08
C ASN A 98 2.68 6.90 -4.62
N LEU A 99 2.72 5.62 -4.27
CA LEU A 99 1.77 4.62 -4.75
C LEU A 99 0.31 4.95 -4.34
N LYS A 100 0.10 5.51 -3.15
CA LYS A 100 -1.22 6.00 -2.71
C LYS A 100 -1.74 7.15 -3.58
N ARG A 101 -0.90 8.08 -4.01
CA ARG A 101 -1.27 9.13 -4.98
C ARG A 101 -1.62 8.54 -6.34
N GLU A 102 -0.75 7.69 -6.90
CA GLU A 102 -1.01 7.03 -8.19
C GLU A 102 -2.32 6.23 -8.18
N GLN A 103 -2.62 5.51 -7.09
CA GLN A 103 -3.87 4.78 -6.93
C GLN A 103 -5.09 5.70 -6.85
N ALA A 104 -4.98 6.87 -6.23
CA ALA A 104 -6.05 7.87 -6.19
C ALA A 104 -6.28 8.52 -7.57
N GLU A 105 -5.21 8.88 -8.28
CA GLU A 105 -5.27 9.39 -9.65
C GLU A 105 -5.86 8.36 -10.62
N MET A 106 -5.48 7.08 -10.50
CA MET A 106 -6.02 6.01 -11.32
C MET A 106 -7.53 5.84 -11.09
N ARG A 107 -8.00 5.87 -9.83
CA ARG A 107 -9.45 5.87 -9.53
C ARG A 107 -10.17 7.07 -10.16
N LYS A 108 -9.58 8.27 -10.10
CA LYS A 108 -10.12 9.49 -10.74
C LYS A 108 -10.25 9.32 -12.25
N LYS A 109 -9.16 8.92 -12.93
CA LYS A 109 -9.10 8.68 -14.39
C LYS A 109 -10.10 7.60 -14.83
N VAL A 110 -10.32 6.56 -14.02
CA VAL A 110 -11.31 5.50 -14.28
C VAL A 110 -12.75 6.02 -14.18
N GLU A 111 -13.11 6.79 -13.15
CA GLU A 111 -14.48 7.31 -13.03
C GLU A 111 -14.77 8.45 -14.03
N GLU A 112 -13.76 9.24 -14.41
CA GLU A 112 -13.82 10.17 -15.55
C GLU A 112 -14.14 9.43 -16.86
N ALA A 113 -13.40 8.36 -17.17
CA ALA A 113 -13.67 7.53 -18.34
C ALA A 113 -15.05 6.87 -18.28
N ARG A 114 -15.47 6.39 -17.10
CA ARG A 114 -16.80 5.81 -16.87
C ARG A 114 -17.91 6.82 -17.11
N GLN A 115 -17.75 8.08 -16.66
CA GLN A 115 -18.72 9.13 -16.93
C GLN A 115 -18.74 9.53 -18.42
N ALA A 116 -17.60 9.55 -19.10
CA ALA A 116 -17.55 9.74 -20.55
C ALA A 116 -18.35 8.66 -21.31
N VAL A 117 -18.24 7.39 -20.88
CA VAL A 117 -19.03 6.28 -21.43
C VAL A 117 -20.52 6.38 -21.08
N ARG A 118 -20.90 6.80 -19.86
CA ARG A 118 -22.32 7.08 -19.53
C ARG A 118 -22.89 8.17 -20.45
N ASN A 119 -22.14 9.25 -20.65
CA ASN A 119 -22.55 10.39 -21.47
C ASN A 119 -22.69 9.99 -22.95
N SER A 120 -21.72 9.26 -23.51
CA SER A 120 -21.77 8.82 -24.91
C SER A 120 -22.88 7.80 -25.15
N LEU A 121 -23.11 6.86 -24.23
CA LEU A 121 -24.24 5.92 -24.30
C LEU A 121 -25.60 6.66 -24.23
N GLY A 122 -25.71 7.70 -23.40
CA GLY A 122 -26.87 8.59 -23.41
C GLY A 122 -27.10 9.23 -24.79
N LYS A 123 -26.03 9.70 -25.43
CA LYS A 123 -26.11 10.29 -26.78
C LYS A 123 -26.44 9.26 -27.87
N VAL A 124 -25.96 8.03 -27.77
CA VAL A 124 -26.36 6.94 -28.67
C VAL A 124 -27.86 6.69 -28.57
N LYS A 125 -28.45 6.67 -27.36
CA LYS A 125 -29.90 6.49 -27.18
C LYS A 125 -30.73 7.65 -27.75
N GLU A 126 -30.28 8.90 -27.64
CA GLU A 126 -30.93 10.03 -28.32
C GLU A 126 -30.93 9.85 -29.86
N LEU A 127 -29.83 9.34 -30.42
CA LEU A 127 -29.68 9.12 -31.86
C LEU A 127 -30.49 7.89 -32.33
N GLU A 128 -30.59 6.86 -31.50
CA GLU A 128 -31.43 5.67 -31.71
C GLU A 128 -32.93 6.05 -31.80
N VAL A 129 -33.43 6.86 -30.86
CA VAL A 129 -34.81 7.38 -30.90
C VAL A 129 -35.06 8.16 -32.20
N LYS A 130 -34.15 9.07 -32.59
CA LYS A 130 -34.27 9.84 -33.83
C LYS A 130 -34.16 8.98 -35.09
N ALA A 131 -33.32 7.93 -35.07
CA ALA A 131 -33.21 6.98 -36.18
C ALA A 131 -34.52 6.19 -36.37
N ASN A 132 -35.24 5.88 -35.29
CA ASN A 132 -36.55 5.21 -35.35
C ASN A 132 -37.65 6.13 -35.91
N GLU A 133 -37.53 7.46 -35.82
CA GLU A 133 -38.44 8.42 -36.45
C GLU A 133 -38.27 8.50 -37.98
N VAL A 134 -37.05 8.26 -38.50
CA VAL A 134 -36.73 8.42 -39.94
C VAL A 134 -37.60 7.56 -40.86
N PRO A 135 -37.80 6.23 -40.62
CA PRO A 135 -38.70 5.42 -41.44
C PRO A 135 -40.14 5.95 -41.50
N HIS A 136 -40.67 6.45 -40.38
CA HIS A 136 -42.04 7.00 -40.33
C HIS A 136 -42.16 8.29 -41.15
N LEU A 137 -41.18 9.19 -41.04
CA LEU A 137 -41.09 10.38 -41.88
C LEU A 137 -40.92 10.03 -43.36
N GLN A 138 -40.15 8.99 -43.69
CA GLN A 138 -39.89 8.57 -45.06
C GLN A 138 -41.13 7.94 -45.74
N VAL A 139 -41.95 7.18 -45.00
CA VAL A 139 -43.26 6.71 -45.47
C VAL A 139 -44.21 7.89 -45.70
N TYR A 140 -44.24 8.87 -44.79
CA TYR A 140 -45.08 10.06 -44.94
C TYR A 140 -44.68 10.92 -46.16
N ILE A 141 -43.38 11.05 -46.43
CA ILE A 141 -42.86 11.70 -47.65
C ILE A 141 -43.34 10.95 -48.91
N GLN A 142 -43.19 9.62 -48.97
CA GLN A 142 -43.68 8.84 -50.13
C GLN A 142 -45.19 9.00 -50.36
N GLN A 143 -45.98 9.10 -49.29
CA GLN A 143 -47.42 9.33 -49.41
C GLN A 143 -47.72 10.71 -50.02
N LEU A 144 -47.08 11.78 -49.52
CA LEU A 144 -47.19 13.14 -50.09
C LEU A 144 -46.68 13.22 -51.54
N GLU A 145 -45.61 12.49 -51.88
CA GLU A 145 -45.11 12.39 -53.26
C GLU A 145 -46.12 11.71 -54.18
N SER A 146 -46.79 10.65 -53.72
CA SER A 146 -47.83 9.96 -54.50
C SER A 146 -49.07 10.84 -54.73
N GLU A 147 -49.46 11.63 -53.74
CA GLU A 147 -50.57 12.59 -53.84
C GLU A 147 -50.22 13.77 -54.77
N LEU A 148 -48.99 14.30 -54.69
CA LEU A 148 -48.48 15.29 -55.64
C LEU A 148 -48.42 14.75 -57.07
N GLN A 149 -48.04 13.48 -57.27
CA GLN A 149 -48.08 12.84 -58.58
C GLN A 149 -49.52 12.65 -59.09
N HIS A 150 -50.47 12.35 -58.20
CA HIS A 150 -51.89 12.27 -58.54
C HIS A 150 -52.42 13.61 -59.06
N TYR A 151 -52.32 14.70 -58.29
CA TYR A 151 -52.81 16.01 -58.72
C TYR A 151 -52.08 16.54 -59.97
N ARG A 152 -50.76 16.31 -60.12
CA ARG A 152 -50.04 16.62 -61.38
C ARG A 152 -50.62 15.86 -62.57
N SER A 153 -50.96 14.58 -62.39
CA SER A 153 -51.58 13.75 -63.43
C SER A 153 -53.00 14.20 -63.76
N GLU A 154 -53.78 14.65 -62.79
CA GLU A 154 -55.10 15.25 -63.03
C GLU A 154 -55.00 16.56 -63.81
N ILE A 155 -54.11 17.47 -63.43
CA ILE A 155 -53.87 18.74 -64.16
C ILE A 155 -53.52 18.47 -65.63
N VAL A 156 -52.68 17.47 -65.91
CA VAL A 156 -52.35 17.06 -67.29
C VAL A 156 -53.57 16.48 -68.02
N LYS A 157 -54.42 15.69 -67.36
CA LYS A 157 -55.68 15.19 -67.95
C LYS A 157 -56.64 16.34 -68.30
N PHE A 158 -56.81 17.32 -67.41
CA PHE A 158 -57.62 18.51 -67.66
C PHE A 158 -57.05 19.35 -68.82
N GLN A 159 -55.73 19.53 -68.89
CA GLN A 159 -55.09 20.23 -70.01
C GLN A 159 -55.24 19.51 -71.36
N LEU A 160 -55.19 18.17 -71.39
CA LEU A 160 -55.49 17.40 -72.62
C LEU A 160 -56.97 17.51 -73.00
N ALA A 161 -57.88 17.42 -72.04
CA ALA A 161 -59.32 17.55 -72.28
C ALA A 161 -59.70 18.93 -72.84
N SER A 162 -59.03 20.01 -72.40
CA SER A 162 -59.23 21.35 -72.95
C SER A 162 -58.58 21.60 -74.32
N ARG A 163 -57.76 20.68 -74.85
CA ARG A 163 -57.04 20.87 -76.13
C ARG A 163 -57.71 20.22 -77.34
N SER A 164 -58.93 19.71 -77.21
CA SER A 164 -59.69 19.12 -78.33
C SER A 164 -60.32 20.17 -79.26
N SER A 165 -59.50 20.95 -79.96
CA SER A 165 -59.90 21.71 -81.15
C SER A 165 -58.74 21.73 -82.16
N PRO A 166 -58.95 21.34 -83.42
CA PRO A 166 -57.87 21.21 -84.39
C PRO A 166 -57.66 22.48 -85.22
N GLU A 167 -56.41 22.93 -85.36
CA GLU A 167 -55.95 23.49 -86.63
C GLU A 167 -54.44 23.27 -86.83
N GLN A 168 -54.05 22.97 -88.06
CA GLN A 168 -52.67 22.75 -88.48
C GLN A 168 -52.14 23.99 -89.22
N LYS A 169 -50.83 24.22 -89.15
CA LYS A 169 -50.03 24.39 -90.37
C LYS A 169 -48.53 24.22 -90.14
N ASP A 170 -47.88 23.81 -91.21
CA ASP A 170 -46.50 23.34 -91.29
C ASP A 170 -45.51 24.48 -91.53
N ALA A 171 -44.23 24.27 -91.14
CA ALA A 171 -43.09 24.40 -92.07
C ALA A 171 -41.74 24.01 -91.42
N ALA A 172 -41.23 22.84 -91.82
CA ALA A 172 -39.86 22.51 -92.24
C ALA A 172 -38.57 23.08 -91.57
N ALA A 173 -37.56 22.18 -91.59
CA ALA A 173 -36.11 22.41 -91.77
C ALA A 173 -35.18 22.49 -90.55
N LEU A 174 -33.89 22.24 -90.82
CA LEU A 174 -32.86 21.77 -89.89
C LEU A 174 -31.76 22.82 -89.56
N SER A 175 -31.32 22.79 -88.30
CA SER A 175 -29.92 22.84 -87.83
C SER A 175 -29.04 24.11 -87.89
N ASP A 176 -28.18 24.17 -86.87
CA ASP A 176 -27.01 25.02 -86.60
C ASP A 176 -27.27 26.51 -86.24
N GLY A 177 -26.43 27.06 -85.35
CA GLY A 177 -26.67 28.36 -84.69
C GLY A 177 -25.84 28.70 -83.44
N ARG A 178 -24.70 28.03 -83.20
CA ARG A 178 -23.54 28.42 -82.36
C ARG A 178 -23.66 29.62 -81.36
N CYS A 179 -23.64 29.31 -80.06
CA CYS A 179 -22.91 29.99 -78.96
C CYS A 179 -23.34 31.45 -78.57
N CYS A 180 -23.16 31.94 -77.33
CA CYS A 180 -22.50 31.44 -76.11
C CYS A 180 -23.34 31.88 -74.86
N PHE A 181 -22.92 31.99 -73.57
CA PHE A 181 -21.72 31.84 -72.72
C PHE A 181 -22.26 31.67 -71.25
N SER A 182 -21.55 31.27 -70.18
CA SER A 182 -20.24 30.61 -69.98
C SER A 182 -20.09 30.16 -68.50
N ALA A 183 -19.52 28.97 -68.26
CA ALA A 183 -18.98 28.47 -66.97
C ALA A 183 -20.00 28.24 -65.81
N VAL A 184 -19.74 27.40 -64.79
CA VAL A 184 -18.54 26.60 -64.43
C VAL A 184 -18.88 25.10 -64.30
N GLN A 185 -17.84 24.27 -64.46
CA GLN A 185 -17.73 22.82 -64.21
C GLN A 185 -18.15 22.39 -62.77
N GLN A 186 -18.27 21.11 -62.39
CA GLN A 186 -17.65 19.86 -62.90
C GLN A 186 -18.51 18.61 -62.54
N ASP A 187 -18.27 17.44 -63.15
CA ASP A 187 -18.98 16.17 -62.89
C ASP A 187 -17.97 15.03 -62.57
N ARG A 188 -18.45 13.96 -61.91
CA ARG A 188 -17.88 12.59 -61.76
C ARG A 188 -16.73 12.28 -60.79
N THR A 189 -17.10 11.55 -59.74
CA THR A 189 -16.56 10.23 -59.29
C THR A 189 -15.14 9.78 -59.73
N SER A 190 -14.31 9.34 -58.77
CA SER A 190 -13.54 8.07 -58.84
C SER A 190 -12.87 7.68 -57.49
N PRO A 191 -12.46 6.41 -57.29
CA PRO A 191 -11.87 5.91 -56.04
C PRO A 191 -10.35 5.57 -56.10
N MET A 192 -9.74 5.37 -54.92
CA MET A 192 -8.59 4.48 -54.60
C MET A 192 -7.31 4.53 -55.48
N GLY A 193 -6.18 5.04 -54.96
CA GLY A 193 -4.87 4.98 -55.65
C GLY A 193 -3.65 5.38 -54.82
N ARG A 194 -2.84 4.39 -54.42
CA ARG A 194 -1.68 4.44 -53.48
C ARG A 194 -0.39 5.12 -54.03
N ALA A 195 0.27 5.91 -53.17
CA ALA A 195 1.71 6.28 -53.12
C ALA A 195 2.32 7.26 -54.16
N GLY A 196 3.20 8.15 -53.66
CA GLY A 196 4.06 9.07 -54.44
C GLY A 196 4.82 10.03 -53.51
N ILE A 197 6.13 9.81 -53.33
CA ILE A 197 7.01 10.48 -52.33
C ILE A 197 7.36 11.92 -52.70
N SER A 198 7.52 12.81 -51.71
CA SER A 198 8.49 13.92 -51.72
C SER A 198 8.85 14.32 -50.29
N GLU A 199 10.03 14.92 -50.10
CA GLU A 199 10.66 15.22 -48.80
C GLU A 199 10.61 16.72 -48.45
N ASN A 200 11.17 17.08 -47.29
CA ASN A 200 11.28 18.41 -46.65
C ASN A 200 9.95 18.93 -46.03
N ASP A 201 9.95 19.64 -44.89
CA ASP A 201 11.04 20.34 -44.18
C ASP A 201 11.39 19.77 -42.79
N GLU A 202 12.49 20.26 -42.21
CA GLU A 202 13.05 19.82 -40.93
C GLU A 202 12.81 20.81 -39.76
N GLN A 203 13.13 20.34 -38.54
CA GLN A 203 13.58 21.11 -37.37
C GLN A 203 12.57 21.98 -36.57
N LEU A 204 12.75 21.91 -35.23
CA LEU A 204 12.17 22.77 -34.18
C LEU A 204 10.65 22.60 -33.97
N PHE A 205 10.12 22.62 -32.74
CA PHE A 205 10.67 23.18 -31.50
C PHE A 205 10.89 22.14 -30.38
N ARG A 206 11.78 22.48 -29.44
CA ARG A 206 12.01 21.71 -28.21
C ARG A 206 10.81 21.85 -27.27
N ALA A 207 10.54 20.80 -26.49
CA ALA A 207 9.76 20.94 -25.27
C ALA A 207 10.47 21.93 -24.33
N VAL A 208 9.70 22.82 -23.70
CA VAL A 208 10.23 23.80 -22.73
C VAL A 208 10.22 23.16 -21.35
N GLU A 209 11.40 22.99 -20.75
CA GLU A 209 11.51 22.75 -19.31
C GLU A 209 11.04 24.02 -18.57
N GLY A 210 9.84 23.96 -18.03
CA GLY A 210 9.23 25.05 -17.26
C GLY A 210 9.80 25.17 -15.86
N GLN A 211 11.10 25.47 -15.73
CA GLN A 211 11.68 25.89 -14.45
C GLN A 211 11.38 27.37 -14.21
N ALA A 212 10.54 27.64 -13.20
CA ALA A 212 10.34 28.96 -12.65
C ALA A 212 10.30 28.89 -11.11
N ALA A 213 10.93 29.90 -10.51
CA ALA A 213 10.79 30.42 -9.14
C ALA A 213 9.87 29.65 -8.17
N SER A 214 10.37 29.13 -7.05
CA SER A 214 10.83 29.92 -5.89
C SER A 214 9.67 30.62 -5.18
N ASP A 215 9.14 29.93 -4.17
CA ASP A 215 8.52 30.57 -3.01
C ASP A 215 9.02 29.84 -1.75
N GLU A 216 9.35 30.58 -0.68
CA GLU A 216 9.88 30.07 0.59
C GLU A 216 8.88 30.26 1.74
N GLU A 217 7.63 29.85 1.50
CA GLU A 217 6.59 29.82 2.53
C GLU A 217 6.80 28.62 3.48
N GLU A 218 7.67 28.80 4.49
CA GLU A 218 7.64 27.97 5.69
C GLU A 218 6.32 28.18 6.45
N GLU A 219 5.26 27.43 6.11
CA GLU A 219 4.07 27.30 6.95
C GLU A 219 4.43 26.64 8.30
N LYS A 220 4.98 27.44 9.20
CA LYS A 220 5.22 27.10 10.60
C LYS A 220 3.89 26.96 11.32
N TRP A 221 3.28 25.80 11.21
CA TRP A 221 2.20 25.32 12.10
C TRP A 221 2.69 25.04 13.54
N ALA A 222 3.55 25.91 14.06
CA ALA A 222 3.79 26.12 15.48
C ALA A 222 2.64 26.96 16.06
N GLY A 223 1.41 26.41 15.97
CA GLY A 223 0.17 27.04 16.42
C GLY A 223 0.11 27.16 17.95
N ASP A 224 0.76 28.21 18.45
CA ASP A 224 0.81 28.77 19.80
C ASP A 224 -0.01 28.06 20.90
N GLN A 225 0.47 26.89 21.36
CA GLN A 225 0.06 26.34 22.65
C GLN A 225 0.92 26.92 23.77
N GLN A 226 0.67 28.19 24.10
CA GLN A 226 1.35 28.89 25.20
C GLN A 226 1.22 28.08 26.52
N PRO A 227 2.33 27.81 27.23
CA PRO A 227 2.36 26.70 28.20
C PRO A 227 1.67 27.00 29.53
N GLN A 228 0.41 26.59 29.67
CA GLN A 228 -0.29 26.56 30.97
C GLN A 228 0.50 25.77 32.04
N ALA A 229 1.22 24.72 31.64
CA ALA A 229 2.10 23.93 32.51
C ALA A 229 3.32 24.71 33.04
N ALA A 230 3.76 25.78 32.37
CA ALA A 230 4.80 26.67 32.87
C ALA A 230 4.25 27.63 33.93
N HIS A 231 3.08 28.22 33.68
CA HIS A 231 2.43 29.15 34.61
C HIS A 231 2.08 28.46 35.95
N VAL A 232 1.64 27.19 35.91
CA VAL A 232 1.45 26.36 37.12
C VAL A 232 2.77 26.11 37.86
N LYS A 233 3.87 25.80 37.15
CA LYS A 233 5.19 25.63 37.78
C LYS A 233 5.72 26.92 38.41
N GLU A 234 5.49 28.07 37.77
CA GLU A 234 5.93 29.37 38.30
C GLU A 234 5.13 29.78 39.54
N ILE A 235 3.81 29.54 39.55
CA ILE A 235 2.96 29.77 40.74
C ILE A 235 3.38 28.84 41.89
N VAL A 236 3.61 27.53 41.61
CA VAL A 236 4.09 26.58 42.62
C VAL A 236 5.48 26.95 43.15
N ALA A 237 6.36 27.53 42.33
CA ALA A 237 7.67 28.03 42.75
C ALA A 237 7.60 29.36 43.54
N LYS A 238 6.53 30.16 43.37
CA LYS A 238 6.31 31.44 44.06
C LYS A 238 5.51 31.30 45.37
N ILE A 239 4.86 30.16 45.61
CA ILE A 239 4.26 29.84 46.92
C ILE A 239 5.38 29.45 47.92
N PRO A 240 5.57 30.20 49.03
CA PRO A 240 6.51 29.79 50.07
C PRO A 240 5.94 28.59 50.84
N CYS A 241 6.31 27.39 50.41
CA CYS A 241 5.96 26.14 51.09
C CYS A 241 6.63 26.05 52.47
N CYS A 242 5.96 26.56 53.50
CA CYS A 242 6.40 26.57 54.89
C CYS A 242 6.42 25.15 55.50
N GLY A 243 7.42 24.34 55.13
CA GLY A 243 7.68 23.00 55.67
C GLY A 243 8.18 22.98 57.13
N SER A 244 8.24 24.14 57.80
CA SER A 244 8.53 24.29 59.22
C SER A 244 7.64 25.38 59.83
N GLY A 245 7.25 25.20 61.09
CA GLY A 245 6.12 25.89 61.71
C GLY A 245 6.08 27.41 61.53
N CYS A 246 4.98 27.91 60.98
CA CYS A 246 4.72 29.34 60.86
C CYS A 246 4.54 29.96 62.26
N ASP A 247 5.35 30.96 62.59
CA ASP A 247 5.37 31.60 63.92
C ASP A 247 4.01 32.25 64.25
N GLU A 248 3.42 31.77 65.34
CA GLU A 248 2.15 32.22 65.93
C GLU A 248 2.06 33.75 66.09
N LYS A 249 3.20 34.42 66.34
CA LYS A 249 3.28 35.90 66.42
C LYS A 249 3.00 36.59 65.08
N LYS A 250 3.38 35.99 63.94
CA LYS A 250 3.15 36.58 62.61
C LYS A 250 1.68 36.49 62.21
N ARG A 251 1.04 35.35 62.47
CA ARG A 251 -0.40 35.14 62.23
C ARG A 251 -1.25 36.11 63.06
N LYS A 252 -0.92 36.29 64.34
CA LYS A 252 -1.62 37.25 65.22
C LYS A 252 -1.44 38.71 64.78
N LYS A 253 -0.25 39.10 64.28
CA LYS A 253 -0.06 40.43 63.68
C LYS A 253 -0.92 40.66 62.44
N LEU A 254 -1.05 39.68 61.55
CA LEU A 254 -1.87 39.82 60.33
C LEU A 254 -3.36 40.01 60.65
N MET A 255 -3.90 39.27 61.63
CA MET A 255 -5.28 39.47 62.09
C MET A 255 -5.50 40.90 62.60
N THR A 256 -4.60 41.43 63.44
CA THR A 256 -4.73 42.80 63.97
C THR A 256 -4.60 43.91 62.93
N TYR A 257 -4.10 43.63 61.71
CA TYR A 257 -4.16 44.60 60.60
C TYR A 257 -5.54 44.56 59.92
N LEU A 258 -6.07 43.35 59.64
CA LEU A 258 -7.39 43.18 59.03
C LEU A 258 -8.53 43.74 59.88
N GLU A 259 -8.40 43.71 61.20
CA GLU A 259 -9.36 44.30 62.15
C GLU A 259 -9.39 45.85 62.14
N THR A 260 -8.50 46.53 61.39
CA THR A 260 -8.36 48.00 61.42
C THR A 260 -8.73 48.75 60.13
N SER A 261 -9.10 48.06 59.05
CA SER A 261 -9.42 48.67 57.74
C SER A 261 -10.87 48.43 57.29
N SER A 262 -11.85 48.70 58.16
CA SER A 262 -13.28 48.43 57.94
C SER A 262 -14.01 49.49 57.09
N ALA A 263 -13.32 50.14 56.15
CA ALA A 263 -13.87 51.17 55.26
C ALA A 263 -13.66 50.77 53.78
N ASP A 264 -12.41 50.76 53.34
CA ASP A 264 -12.01 50.42 51.95
C ASP A 264 -12.36 48.97 51.56
N GLY A 265 -12.64 48.11 52.53
CA GLY A 265 -13.03 46.71 52.32
C GLY A 265 -14.38 46.49 51.64
N TYR A 266 -15.25 47.51 51.54
CA TYR A 266 -16.50 47.41 50.78
C TYR A 266 -16.28 47.55 49.28
N GLU A 267 -15.55 48.58 48.85
CA GLU A 267 -15.27 48.85 47.42
C GLU A 267 -14.39 47.73 46.82
N ALA A 268 -13.40 47.24 47.58
CA ALA A 268 -12.60 46.07 47.20
C ALA A 268 -13.37 44.73 47.23
N ALA A 269 -14.50 44.64 47.95
CA ALA A 269 -15.39 43.48 47.88
C ALA A 269 -16.33 43.57 46.67
N GLU A 270 -16.79 44.77 46.31
CA GLU A 270 -17.65 45.03 45.16
C GLU A 270 -16.90 44.78 43.83
N GLU A 271 -15.65 45.25 43.70
CA GLU A 271 -14.78 44.89 42.55
C GLU A 271 -14.55 43.37 42.46
N LEU A 272 -14.36 42.70 43.60
CA LEU A 272 -14.17 41.26 43.66
C LEU A 272 -15.45 40.49 43.28
N GLU A 273 -16.63 40.98 43.66
CA GLU A 273 -17.92 40.36 43.35
C GLU A 273 -18.31 40.59 41.86
N GLU A 274 -17.99 41.75 41.28
CA GLU A 274 -18.06 41.92 39.81
C GLU A 274 -17.10 40.96 39.11
N ARG A 275 -15.86 40.83 39.60
CA ARG A 275 -14.87 39.92 38.98
C ARG A 275 -15.24 38.44 39.10
N ILE A 276 -15.85 38.03 40.22
CA ILE A 276 -16.44 36.69 40.39
C ILE A 276 -17.59 36.48 39.40
N SER A 277 -18.42 37.50 39.18
CA SER A 277 -19.52 37.44 38.21
C SER A 277 -19.01 37.27 36.77
N GLN A 278 -18.04 38.09 36.34
CA GLN A 278 -17.38 38.01 35.02
C GLN A 278 -16.71 36.64 34.77
N LEU A 279 -16.13 36.03 35.81
CA LEU A 279 -15.51 34.70 35.72
C LEU A 279 -16.55 33.56 35.72
N SER A 280 -17.67 33.76 36.41
CA SER A 280 -18.78 32.79 36.44
C SER A 280 -19.47 32.71 35.07
N GLU A 281 -19.74 33.86 34.43
CA GLU A 281 -20.29 33.92 33.07
C GLU A 281 -19.36 33.25 32.04
N GLN A 282 -18.05 33.52 32.10
CA GLN A 282 -17.07 32.84 31.24
C GLN A 282 -17.02 31.33 31.46
N LEU A 283 -17.17 30.87 32.72
CA LEU A 283 -17.22 29.44 33.06
C LEU A 283 -18.51 28.79 32.56
N GLU A 284 -19.66 29.48 32.61
CA GLU A 284 -20.92 29.01 32.04
C GLU A 284 -20.83 28.90 30.51
N LEU A 285 -20.35 29.95 29.82
CA LEU A 285 -20.11 29.95 28.37
C LEU A 285 -19.19 28.80 27.94
N LYS A 286 -18.06 28.60 28.65
CA LYS A 286 -17.16 27.46 28.37
C LYS A 286 -17.80 26.11 28.72
N GLY A 287 -18.68 26.06 29.72
CA GLY A 287 -19.51 24.88 30.03
C GLY A 287 -20.50 24.55 28.91
N HIS A 288 -21.04 25.54 28.21
CA HIS A 288 -21.87 25.32 27.01
C HIS A 288 -21.04 24.87 25.80
N GLU A 289 -19.84 25.43 25.60
CA GLU A 289 -18.91 25.03 24.54
C GLU A 289 -18.47 23.57 24.71
N VAL A 290 -18.12 23.14 25.93
CA VAL A 290 -17.81 21.74 26.25
C VAL A 290 -19.00 20.82 25.98
N LYS A 291 -20.20 21.16 26.48
CA LYS A 291 -21.41 20.35 26.24
C LYS A 291 -21.73 20.19 24.75
N LYS A 292 -21.46 21.21 23.94
CA LYS A 292 -21.61 21.12 22.48
C LYS A 292 -20.58 20.15 21.88
N LEU A 293 -19.30 20.26 22.26
CA LEU A 293 -18.28 19.33 21.78
C LEU A 293 -18.55 17.88 22.23
N GLU A 294 -19.15 17.68 23.41
CA GLU A 294 -19.64 16.38 23.87
C GLU A 294 -20.78 15.84 22.98
N THR A 295 -21.76 16.66 22.60
CA THR A 295 -22.83 16.23 21.68
C THR A 295 -22.33 15.99 20.25
N ASP A 296 -21.48 16.87 19.72
CA ASP A 296 -20.89 16.76 18.38
C ASP A 296 -20.03 15.47 18.29
N MET A 297 -19.32 15.10 19.37
CA MET A 297 -18.60 13.83 19.49
C MET A 297 -19.55 12.62 19.58
N GLU A 298 -20.64 12.69 20.34
CA GLU A 298 -21.58 11.57 20.48
C GLU A 298 -22.31 11.27 19.17
N GLU A 299 -22.68 12.30 18.40
CA GLU A 299 -23.27 12.15 17.07
C GLU A 299 -22.31 11.45 16.10
N MET A 300 -21.02 11.80 16.10
CA MET A 300 -20.01 11.16 15.25
C MET A 300 -19.70 9.69 15.61
N LYS A 301 -19.95 9.24 16.85
CA LYS A 301 -19.69 7.84 17.23
C LYS A 301 -20.54 6.83 16.46
N GLY A 302 -21.81 7.15 16.19
CA GLY A 302 -22.73 6.25 15.48
C GLY A 302 -22.23 5.90 14.06
N PRO A 303 -21.94 6.88 13.20
CA PRO A 303 -21.32 6.67 11.89
C PRO A 303 -19.98 5.94 11.97
N LEU A 304 -19.08 6.34 12.88
CA LEU A 304 -17.75 5.70 13.02
C LEU A 304 -17.82 4.22 13.44
N LEU A 305 -18.74 3.87 14.34
CA LEU A 305 -18.99 2.47 14.71
C LEU A 305 -19.58 1.66 13.54
N THR A 306 -20.44 2.29 12.74
CA THR A 306 -21.04 1.65 11.55
C THR A 306 -19.98 1.42 10.46
N GLU A 307 -19.12 2.41 10.19
CA GLU A 307 -18.00 2.24 9.26
C GLU A 307 -17.02 1.18 9.76
N LEU A 308 -16.67 1.18 11.05
CA LEU A 308 -15.79 0.17 11.64
C LEU A 308 -16.36 -1.25 11.51
N GLN A 309 -17.66 -1.43 11.74
CA GLN A 309 -18.36 -2.71 11.55
C GLN A 309 -18.31 -3.14 10.08
N GLN A 310 -18.62 -2.24 9.13
CA GLN A 310 -18.50 -2.52 7.70
C GLN A 310 -17.06 -2.92 7.32
N LYS A 311 -16.04 -2.27 7.90
CA LYS A 311 -14.63 -2.61 7.65
C LYS A 311 -14.25 -3.98 8.19
N VAL A 312 -14.80 -4.40 9.33
CA VAL A 312 -14.65 -5.79 9.82
C VAL A 312 -15.23 -6.76 8.80
N GLU A 313 -16.48 -6.57 8.36
CA GLU A 313 -17.15 -7.44 7.37
C GLU A 313 -16.39 -7.50 6.03
N GLU A 314 -15.90 -6.36 5.53
CA GLU A 314 -15.03 -6.30 4.34
C GLU A 314 -13.75 -7.13 4.55
N THR A 315 -13.09 -7.04 5.71
CA THR A 315 -11.87 -7.84 5.99
C THR A 315 -12.16 -9.34 6.17
N GLU A 316 -13.34 -9.72 6.67
CA GLU A 316 -13.73 -11.14 6.75
C GLU A 316 -13.99 -11.74 5.37
N MET A 317 -14.65 -11.02 4.46
CA MET A 317 -14.80 -11.47 3.06
C MET A 317 -13.45 -11.58 2.35
N LEU A 318 -12.59 -10.57 2.44
CA LEU A 318 -11.25 -10.59 1.83
C LEU A 318 -10.37 -11.74 2.39
N LYS A 319 -10.55 -12.11 3.66
CA LYS A 319 -9.88 -13.26 4.28
C LYS A 319 -10.38 -14.60 3.69
N MET A 320 -11.68 -14.72 3.41
CA MET A 320 -12.24 -15.90 2.72
C MET A 320 -11.75 -15.98 1.27
N GLU A 321 -11.70 -14.86 0.54
CA GLU A 321 -11.14 -14.79 -0.81
C GLU A 321 -9.66 -15.19 -0.84
N LEU A 322 -8.85 -14.67 0.09
CA LEU A 322 -7.44 -15.04 0.24
C LEU A 322 -7.28 -16.54 0.50
N GLN A 323 -8.07 -17.12 1.41
CA GLN A 323 -8.03 -18.56 1.68
C GLN A 323 -8.40 -19.40 0.44
N MET A 324 -9.40 -18.97 -0.36
CA MET A 324 -9.72 -19.63 -1.62
C MET A 324 -8.55 -19.55 -2.62
N LEU A 325 -7.94 -18.38 -2.77
CA LEU A 325 -6.77 -18.18 -3.66
C LEU A 325 -5.56 -19.01 -3.21
N GLU A 326 -5.34 -19.18 -1.90
CA GLU A 326 -4.31 -20.07 -1.37
C GLU A 326 -4.60 -21.55 -1.73
N THR A 327 -5.85 -22.01 -1.60
CA THR A 327 -6.21 -23.38 -2.01
C THR A 327 -6.07 -23.62 -3.51
N GLU A 328 -6.48 -22.66 -4.35
CA GLU A 328 -6.30 -22.76 -5.80
C GLU A 328 -4.82 -22.67 -6.21
N ARG A 329 -4.00 -21.85 -5.53
CA ARG A 329 -2.55 -21.80 -5.74
C ARG A 329 -1.89 -23.16 -5.46
N VAL A 330 -2.24 -23.81 -4.35
CA VAL A 330 -1.72 -25.15 -4.02
C VAL A 330 -2.18 -26.18 -5.06
N ARG A 331 -3.46 -26.14 -5.47
CA ARG A 331 -4.01 -27.03 -6.50
C ARG A 331 -3.33 -26.84 -7.86
N LEU A 332 -3.03 -25.59 -8.25
CA LEU A 332 -2.32 -25.28 -9.49
C LEU A 332 -0.85 -25.70 -9.44
N SER A 333 -0.15 -25.45 -8.33
CA SER A 333 1.24 -25.88 -8.13
C SER A 333 1.40 -27.41 -8.21
N LEU A 334 0.42 -28.17 -7.71
CA LEU A 334 0.40 -29.63 -7.79
C LEU A 334 0.09 -30.13 -9.23
N VAL A 335 -0.72 -29.39 -9.99
CA VAL A 335 -0.94 -29.64 -11.43
C VAL A 335 0.33 -29.32 -12.25
N GLU A 336 1.04 -28.26 -11.91
CA GLU A 336 2.31 -27.86 -12.54
C GLU A 336 3.40 -28.92 -12.33
N GLU A 337 3.58 -29.39 -11.08
CA GLU A 337 4.52 -30.45 -10.73
C GLU A 337 4.25 -31.74 -11.54
N LYS A 338 2.99 -32.21 -11.56
CA LYS A 338 2.62 -33.40 -12.36
C LYS A 338 2.73 -33.19 -13.87
N LEU A 339 2.48 -31.97 -14.36
CA LEU A 339 2.69 -31.66 -15.78
C LEU A 339 4.19 -31.73 -16.14
N MET A 340 5.07 -31.25 -15.27
CA MET A 340 6.53 -31.34 -15.47
C MET A 340 7.02 -32.78 -15.45
N ASP A 341 6.53 -33.62 -14.52
CA ASP A 341 6.80 -35.06 -14.50
C ASP A 341 6.37 -35.75 -15.81
N VAL A 342 5.13 -35.52 -16.26
CA VAL A 342 4.58 -36.06 -17.52
C VAL A 342 5.41 -35.60 -18.72
N LEU A 343 5.80 -34.32 -18.79
CA LEU A 343 6.66 -33.79 -19.85
C LEU A 343 8.05 -34.44 -19.85
N GLN A 344 8.64 -34.71 -18.68
CA GLN A 344 9.92 -35.40 -18.57
C GLN A 344 9.83 -36.85 -19.07
N LEU A 345 8.77 -37.59 -18.72
CA LEU A 345 8.52 -38.95 -19.22
C LEU A 345 8.29 -38.97 -20.74
N LEU A 346 7.51 -38.02 -21.27
CA LEU A 346 7.29 -37.86 -22.70
C LEU A 346 8.58 -37.51 -23.45
N GLN A 347 9.47 -36.70 -22.86
CA GLN A 347 10.80 -36.44 -23.42
C GLN A 347 11.65 -37.72 -23.46
N GLN A 348 11.71 -38.49 -22.38
CA GLN A 348 12.44 -39.77 -22.35
C GLN A 348 11.91 -40.75 -23.41
N LEU A 349 10.59 -40.89 -23.56
CA LEU A 349 9.98 -41.72 -24.60
C LEU A 349 10.26 -41.24 -26.02
N ARG A 350 10.31 -39.92 -26.25
CA ARG A 350 10.71 -39.33 -27.53
C ARG A 350 12.16 -39.68 -27.87
N ASP A 351 13.05 -39.56 -26.89
CA ASP A 351 14.49 -39.80 -27.07
C ASP A 351 14.78 -41.32 -27.24
N LEU A 352 13.93 -42.18 -26.66
CA LEU A 352 13.85 -43.62 -26.94
C LEU A 352 13.08 -43.99 -28.23
N ASN A 353 12.64 -43.00 -29.02
CA ASN A 353 11.96 -43.17 -30.32
C ASN A 353 10.69 -44.05 -30.26
N ILE A 354 9.81 -43.83 -29.26
CA ILE A 354 8.53 -44.54 -29.16
C ILE A 354 7.70 -44.44 -30.46
N SER A 355 7.12 -45.56 -30.90
CA SER A 355 6.26 -45.54 -32.10
C SER A 355 4.99 -44.72 -31.86
N LYS A 356 4.57 -43.95 -32.87
CA LYS A 356 3.32 -43.14 -32.81
C LYS A 356 2.08 -43.98 -32.47
N ARG A 357 2.07 -45.27 -32.81
CA ARG A 357 1.01 -46.23 -32.46
C ARG A 357 1.01 -46.58 -30.96
N ALA A 358 2.19 -46.78 -30.36
CA ALA A 358 2.30 -47.07 -28.93
C ALA A 358 1.92 -45.85 -28.08
N LEU A 359 2.43 -44.66 -28.43
CA LEU A 359 2.05 -43.40 -27.77
C LEU A 359 0.54 -43.11 -27.92
N GLY A 360 -0.03 -43.34 -29.11
CA GLY A 360 -1.47 -43.24 -29.33
C GLY A 360 -2.30 -44.20 -28.48
N LYS A 361 -1.81 -45.42 -28.23
CA LYS A 361 -2.48 -46.37 -27.32
C LYS A 361 -2.48 -45.89 -25.87
N ILE A 362 -1.34 -45.37 -25.38
CA ILE A 362 -1.20 -44.80 -24.03
C ILE A 362 -2.21 -43.66 -23.82
N LEU A 363 -2.27 -42.72 -24.78
CA LEU A 363 -3.19 -41.58 -24.72
C LEU A 363 -4.66 -42.01 -24.79
N LEU A 364 -5.02 -42.98 -25.63
CA LEU A 364 -6.38 -43.52 -25.69
C LEU A 364 -6.77 -44.24 -24.39
N SER A 365 -5.90 -45.11 -23.86
CA SER A 365 -6.18 -45.85 -22.62
C SER A 365 -6.35 -44.90 -21.43
N THR A 366 -5.53 -43.83 -21.37
CA THR A 366 -5.67 -42.74 -20.38
C THR A 366 -7.05 -42.08 -20.48
N LEU A 367 -7.47 -41.67 -21.69
CA LEU A 367 -8.76 -40.98 -21.88
C LEU A 367 -9.97 -41.92 -21.66
N GLU A 368 -9.84 -43.20 -21.99
CA GLU A 368 -10.85 -44.23 -21.71
C GLU A 368 -11.02 -44.45 -20.20
N SER A 369 -9.92 -44.48 -19.42
CA SER A 369 -9.98 -44.63 -17.97
C SER A 369 -10.51 -43.39 -17.21
N CYS A 370 -10.39 -42.19 -17.78
CA CYS A 370 -10.85 -40.95 -17.14
C CYS A 370 -12.30 -40.56 -17.51
N HIS A 371 -13.05 -41.42 -18.22
CA HIS A 371 -14.38 -41.10 -18.75
C HIS A 371 -15.52 -41.25 -17.69
N ASP A 372 -15.45 -40.50 -16.59
CA ASP A 372 -16.56 -40.32 -15.63
C ASP A 372 -17.19 -38.91 -15.75
N PRO A 373 -18.47 -38.78 -16.16
CA PRO A 373 -19.11 -37.49 -16.37
C PRO A 373 -19.44 -36.68 -15.09
N GLN A 374 -19.12 -37.16 -13.88
CA GLN A 374 -19.43 -36.46 -12.62
C GLN A 374 -18.39 -35.39 -12.21
N HIS A 375 -17.11 -35.53 -12.58
CA HIS A 375 -16.01 -34.81 -11.94
C HIS A 375 -15.68 -33.44 -12.55
N GLY A 376 -16.53 -32.45 -12.28
CA GLY A 376 -16.29 -31.05 -12.65
C GLY A 376 -15.02 -30.45 -12.03
N LYS A 377 -14.17 -29.82 -12.85
CA LYS A 377 -12.88 -29.16 -12.52
C LYS A 377 -11.74 -30.05 -11.99
N ALA A 378 -12.01 -31.12 -11.24
CA ALA A 378 -10.97 -32.02 -10.72
C ALA A 378 -10.25 -32.81 -11.83
N HIS A 379 -11.00 -33.15 -12.89
CA HIS A 379 -10.60 -33.96 -14.04
C HIS A 379 -9.20 -33.71 -14.63
N LEU A 380 -8.70 -32.45 -14.66
CA LEU A 380 -7.37 -32.17 -15.22
C LEU A 380 -6.23 -32.84 -14.42
N PHE A 381 -6.35 -32.88 -13.09
CA PHE A 381 -5.33 -33.52 -12.26
C PHE A 381 -5.41 -35.04 -12.38
N GLU A 382 -6.62 -35.60 -12.36
CA GLU A 382 -6.89 -37.03 -12.54
C GLU A 382 -6.38 -37.55 -13.88
N VAL A 383 -6.57 -36.80 -14.97
CA VAL A 383 -6.03 -37.11 -16.30
C VAL A 383 -4.50 -37.06 -16.33
N LEU A 384 -3.87 -36.08 -15.67
CA LEU A 384 -2.40 -35.98 -15.61
C LEU A 384 -1.78 -37.11 -14.77
N ASP A 385 -2.39 -37.46 -13.64
CA ASP A 385 -1.91 -38.53 -12.77
C ASP A 385 -2.10 -39.92 -13.41
N THR A 386 -3.23 -40.13 -14.09
CA THR A 386 -3.46 -41.34 -14.89
C THR A 386 -2.49 -41.43 -16.07
N LEU A 387 -2.23 -40.31 -16.77
CA LEU A 387 -1.24 -40.26 -17.84
C LEU A 387 0.18 -40.55 -17.32
N TYR A 388 0.54 -40.02 -16.15
CA TYR A 388 1.81 -40.34 -15.48
C TYR A 388 1.93 -41.85 -15.18
N HIS A 389 0.86 -42.48 -14.72
CA HIS A 389 0.84 -43.92 -14.45
C HIS A 389 0.91 -44.77 -15.73
N GLU A 390 0.15 -44.46 -16.79
CA GLU A 390 0.25 -45.16 -18.08
C GLU A 390 1.62 -44.94 -18.78
N LEU A 391 2.24 -43.76 -18.61
CA LEU A 391 3.60 -43.50 -19.09
C LEU A 391 4.65 -44.30 -18.31
N THR A 392 4.61 -44.30 -16.98
CA THR A 392 5.55 -45.08 -16.14
C THR A 392 5.36 -46.59 -16.25
N ALA A 393 4.14 -47.06 -16.57
CA ALA A 393 3.84 -48.45 -16.91
C ALA A 393 4.41 -48.88 -18.29
N CYS A 394 4.90 -47.96 -19.12
CA CYS A 394 5.45 -48.28 -20.43
C CYS A 394 6.78 -49.06 -20.30
N GLU A 395 6.76 -50.34 -20.70
CA GLU A 395 7.89 -51.29 -20.68
C GLU A 395 9.19 -50.71 -21.27
N ILE A 396 9.07 -49.80 -22.25
CA ILE A 396 10.19 -49.11 -22.90
C ILE A 396 11.04 -48.30 -21.88
N LEU A 397 10.41 -47.60 -20.93
CA LEU A 397 11.12 -46.86 -19.88
C LEU A 397 11.72 -47.78 -18.82
N GLN A 398 11.04 -48.90 -18.52
CA GLN A 398 11.50 -49.88 -17.54
C GLN A 398 12.70 -50.71 -18.04
N SER A 399 12.99 -50.67 -19.33
CA SER A 399 14.07 -51.44 -19.97
C SER A 399 15.50 -50.90 -19.78
N GLN A 400 15.67 -49.70 -19.18
CA GLN A 400 16.99 -49.13 -18.90
C GLN A 400 17.40 -49.24 -17.41
N PRO A 401 18.62 -49.74 -17.11
CA PRO A 401 19.25 -49.55 -15.81
C PRO A 401 19.55 -48.06 -15.53
N LEU A 402 19.52 -47.66 -14.26
CA LEU A 402 19.67 -46.27 -13.81
C LEU A 402 21.13 -45.74 -13.85
N GLU A 403 21.81 -45.85 -15.01
CA GLU A 403 23.20 -45.40 -15.19
C GLU A 403 23.34 -44.14 -16.07
N LYS A 404 22.64 -43.04 -15.73
CA LYS A 404 23.08 -41.65 -16.07
C LYS A 404 22.36 -40.50 -15.37
N ALA A 405 21.96 -40.66 -14.10
CA ALA A 405 21.39 -39.59 -13.27
C ALA A 405 22.41 -38.48 -12.84
N GLN A 406 23.36 -38.11 -13.71
CA GLN A 406 24.29 -36.99 -13.51
C GLN A 406 24.29 -35.96 -14.65
N SER A 407 23.64 -36.25 -15.79
CA SER A 407 23.30 -35.19 -16.75
C SER A 407 22.03 -34.46 -16.31
N ARG A 408 22.14 -33.63 -15.27
CA ARG A 408 21.28 -32.44 -15.13
C ARG A 408 21.65 -31.45 -16.26
N GLN A 409 21.29 -31.81 -17.50
CA GLN A 409 21.19 -30.81 -18.55
C GLN A 409 20.03 -29.90 -18.14
N SER A 410 20.38 -28.72 -17.64
CA SER A 410 19.41 -27.67 -17.35
C SER A 410 18.57 -27.42 -18.60
N LEU A 411 17.25 -27.47 -18.45
CA LEU A 411 16.32 -27.15 -19.54
C LEU A 411 16.46 -25.65 -19.88
N SER A 412 17.39 -25.33 -20.78
CA SER A 412 17.59 -24.00 -21.32
C SER A 412 16.50 -23.67 -22.34
N ASN A 413 15.25 -23.52 -21.88
CA ASN A 413 14.16 -22.97 -22.67
C ASN A 413 13.13 -22.23 -21.79
N PRO A 414 12.55 -21.11 -22.27
CA PRO A 414 11.73 -20.22 -21.46
C PRO A 414 10.26 -20.65 -21.43
N LEU A 415 9.91 -21.55 -20.51
CA LEU A 415 8.51 -21.80 -20.10
C LEU A 415 8.32 -21.53 -18.60
N VAL A 416 8.73 -20.34 -18.17
CA VAL A 416 8.26 -19.76 -16.91
C VAL A 416 6.81 -19.32 -17.14
N ILE A 417 5.87 -20.21 -16.87
CA ILE A 417 4.44 -19.88 -16.82
C ILE A 417 4.19 -19.21 -15.46
N SER A 418 4.62 -17.95 -15.32
CA SER A 418 4.21 -17.15 -14.17
C SER A 418 2.73 -16.84 -14.32
N CYS A 419 1.94 -17.32 -13.36
CA CYS A 419 0.76 -16.60 -12.92
C CYS A 419 1.16 -15.39 -12.05
#